data_AF-A0A538PUG7-F1
#
_entry.id   AF-A0A538PUG7-F1
#
_cell.length_a   1.000
_cell.length_b   1.000
_cell.length_c   1.000
_cell.angle_alpha   90.00
_cell.angle_beta   90.00
_cell.angle_gamma   90.00
#
_symmetry.space_group_name_H-M   'P 1'
#
loop_
_entity.id
_entity.type
_entity.pdbx_description
1 polymer ?
#
loop_
_entity_poly.entity_id
_entity_poly.type
_entity_poly.pdbx_seq_one_letter_code
_entity_poly.pdbx_strand_id
1 'polypeptide(L)'
;MQIVRWTVATLCSIAGVAGLAGNAAAQPAPGAGPAAEVAITAAADPRSDAAWQLYHDAFAALMQGEPARARDLASTLLREYPDHPATNLVRGAHLGLAPGAIDEVQAQHDSRETASRGAKAELALFQSLHGIALGIEACFVLNCDSGEAYFGLALAGGAAGAIIPISLGELTSGERALLNSGTAWGAVNASLLLAAMSDPDEQTFGLTLIGGQGAGLILGASLTALHPTAGQVGLANSGGEWLGVVSTLTITAAGIHASDRDRALAAMVAVDAG
;
A
#
# COMPACT_ATOMS: atom_id res chain seq x y z
N MET A 1 16.03 31.80 3.01
CA MET A 1 14.80 31.65 3.82
C MET A 1 13.63 31.43 2.87
N GLN A 2 13.46 30.18 2.40
CA GLN A 2 12.49 29.77 1.36
C GLN A 2 11.85 28.40 1.73
N ILE A 3 11.63 28.14 3.02
CA ILE A 3 11.20 26.83 3.53
C ILE A 3 9.66 26.67 3.51
N VAL A 4 8.88 27.73 3.27
CA VAL A 4 7.42 27.74 3.52
C VAL A 4 6.55 27.45 2.27
N ARG A 5 6.90 26.46 1.43
CA ARG A 5 6.03 26.07 0.29
C ARG A 5 5.81 24.57 0.08
N TRP A 6 6.26 23.71 0.99
CA TRP A 6 6.20 22.25 0.82
C TRP A 6 4.97 21.57 1.45
N THR A 7 4.10 22.28 2.16
CA THR A 7 3.04 21.68 3.00
C THR A 7 1.92 20.95 2.26
N VAL A 8 1.73 21.14 0.96
CA VAL A 8 0.68 20.43 0.19
C VAL A 8 1.25 19.31 -0.69
N ALA A 9 2.53 19.39 -1.10
CA ALA A 9 3.17 18.36 -1.91
C ALA A 9 3.56 17.12 -1.08
N THR A 10 3.92 17.29 0.20
CA THR A 10 4.38 16.19 1.06
C THR A 10 3.25 15.23 1.47
N LEU A 11 2.00 15.71 1.54
CA LEU A 11 0.84 14.84 1.81
C LEU A 11 0.57 13.85 0.66
N CYS A 12 0.87 14.20 -0.60
CA CYS A 12 0.80 13.28 -1.73
C CYS A 12 1.99 12.30 -1.78
N SER A 13 3.11 12.60 -1.13
CA SER A 13 4.28 11.71 -1.10
C SER A 13 4.18 10.62 -0.03
N ILE A 14 3.46 10.86 1.07
CA ILE A 14 3.25 9.85 2.12
C ILE A 14 2.32 8.72 1.64
N ALA A 15 1.32 9.05 0.80
CA ALA A 15 0.53 8.06 0.06
C ALA A 15 1.39 7.23 -0.94
N GLY A 16 2.53 7.77 -1.38
CA GLY A 16 3.45 7.09 -2.29
C GLY A 16 4.34 6.01 -1.65
N VAL A 17 4.57 6.08 -0.33
CA VAL A 17 5.44 5.10 0.35
C VAL A 17 4.65 3.87 0.82
N ALA A 18 3.35 4.03 1.12
CA ALA A 18 2.45 2.91 1.38
C ALA A 18 1.92 2.23 0.10
N GLY A 19 2.00 2.91 -1.06
CA GLY A 19 1.46 2.45 -2.35
C GLY A 19 2.44 1.81 -3.34
N LEU A 20 3.68 1.48 -2.96
CA LEU A 20 4.66 0.90 -3.92
C LEU A 20 4.49 -0.61 -4.20
N ALA A 21 3.43 -1.24 -3.69
CA ALA A 21 3.00 -2.57 -4.12
C ALA A 21 2.11 -2.45 -5.37
N GLY A 22 2.71 -2.19 -6.53
CA GLY A 22 1.98 -2.26 -7.80
C GLY A 22 2.60 -1.48 -8.95
N ASN A 23 3.76 -1.90 -9.45
CA ASN A 23 4.11 -1.67 -10.85
C ASN A 23 5.06 -2.74 -11.33
N ALA A 24 4.49 -3.78 -11.96
CA ALA A 24 5.23 -4.63 -12.86
C ALA A 24 5.81 -3.74 -13.98
N ALA A 25 7.12 -3.85 -14.20
CA ALA A 25 7.84 -3.10 -15.21
C ALA A 25 7.19 -3.26 -16.59
N ALA A 26 6.65 -2.17 -17.15
CA ALA A 26 6.22 -2.11 -18.53
C ALA A 26 7.45 -2.18 -19.46
N GLN A 27 7.48 -3.18 -20.34
CA GLN A 27 8.43 -3.25 -21.45
C GLN A 27 8.21 -2.06 -22.42
N PRO A 28 9.27 -1.52 -23.05
CA PRO A 28 9.14 -0.43 -24.00
C PRO A 28 8.49 -0.93 -25.30
N ALA A 29 7.39 -0.29 -25.71
CA ALA A 29 6.73 -0.54 -26.98
C ALA A 29 7.54 0.04 -28.17
N PRO A 30 7.60 -0.63 -29.33
CA PRO A 30 8.28 -0.12 -30.51
C PRO A 30 7.45 0.92 -31.28
N GLY A 31 8.11 2.04 -31.63
CA GLY A 31 7.94 2.85 -32.85
C GLY A 31 6.54 3.21 -33.37
N ALA A 32 6.19 4.49 -33.25
CA ALA A 32 5.00 5.11 -33.85
C ALA A 32 4.96 5.00 -35.39
N GLY A 33 3.85 4.45 -35.90
CA GLY A 33 3.38 4.57 -37.29
C GLY A 33 2.07 5.37 -37.34
N PRO A 34 1.72 5.99 -38.49
CA PRO A 34 0.76 7.09 -38.54
C PRO A 34 -0.68 6.66 -38.27
N ALA A 35 -1.39 7.54 -37.55
CA ALA A 35 -2.77 7.41 -37.11
C ALA A 35 -3.73 7.13 -38.27
N ALA A 36 -4.35 5.95 -38.25
CA ALA A 36 -5.58 5.69 -38.98
C ALA A 36 -6.74 6.27 -38.15
N GLU A 37 -7.37 7.31 -38.69
CA GLU A 37 -8.59 7.92 -38.20
C GLU A 37 -9.71 6.87 -38.21
N VAL A 38 -10.01 6.30 -37.03
CA VAL A 38 -11.15 5.40 -36.84
C VAL A 38 -12.39 6.28 -36.73
N ALA A 39 -13.21 6.27 -37.78
CA ALA A 39 -14.56 6.79 -37.76
C ALA A 39 -15.31 6.20 -36.56
N ILE A 40 -15.68 7.06 -35.60
CA ILE A 40 -16.55 6.69 -34.48
C ILE A 40 -17.96 6.49 -35.06
N THR A 41 -18.26 5.24 -35.44
CA THR A 41 -19.64 4.80 -35.46
C THR A 41 -20.17 4.85 -34.03
N ALA A 42 -21.37 5.40 -33.84
CA ALA A 42 -22.02 5.50 -32.54
C ALA A 42 -22.05 4.11 -31.86
N ALA A 43 -21.13 3.89 -30.92
CA ALA A 43 -21.06 2.68 -30.14
C ALA A 43 -22.29 2.62 -29.21
N ALA A 44 -22.96 1.48 -29.20
CA ALA A 44 -24.02 1.16 -28.25
C ALA A 44 -23.55 1.48 -26.81
N ASP A 45 -24.46 1.99 -25.97
CA ASP A 45 -24.17 2.27 -24.56
C ASP A 45 -23.57 1.03 -23.89
N PRO A 46 -22.33 1.08 -23.35
CA PRO A 46 -21.71 -0.06 -22.65
C PRO A 46 -22.55 -0.59 -21.49
N ARG A 47 -23.49 0.21 -20.94
CA ARG A 47 -24.43 -0.21 -19.89
C ARG A 47 -25.59 -1.08 -20.41
N SER A 48 -25.82 -1.08 -21.72
CA SER A 48 -26.80 -1.95 -22.39
C SER A 48 -26.20 -3.29 -22.83
N ASP A 49 -24.89 -3.45 -22.65
CA ASP A 49 -24.18 -4.68 -22.97
C ASP A 49 -24.47 -5.75 -21.89
N ALA A 50 -25.16 -6.80 -22.31
CA ALA A 50 -25.59 -7.90 -21.44
C ALA A 50 -24.41 -8.63 -20.77
N ALA A 51 -23.25 -8.71 -21.43
CA ALA A 51 -22.06 -9.34 -20.86
C ALA A 51 -21.46 -8.47 -19.74
N TRP A 52 -21.47 -7.14 -19.92
CA TRP A 52 -21.11 -6.23 -18.83
C TRP A 52 -22.10 -6.28 -17.68
N GLN A 53 -23.41 -6.36 -17.94
CA GLN A 53 -24.41 -6.49 -16.86
C GLN A 53 -24.19 -7.75 -16.03
N LEU A 54 -23.99 -8.92 -16.67
CA LEU A 54 -23.70 -10.17 -15.98
C LEU A 54 -22.45 -10.09 -15.10
N TYR A 55 -21.41 -9.39 -15.57
CA TYR A 55 -20.21 -9.16 -14.76
C TYR A 55 -20.51 -8.30 -13.51
N HIS A 56 -21.22 -7.18 -13.68
CA HIS A 56 -21.55 -6.29 -12.57
C HIS A 56 -22.49 -6.97 -11.56
N ASP A 57 -23.47 -7.73 -12.04
CA ASP A 57 -24.39 -8.49 -11.18
C ASP A 57 -23.65 -9.60 -10.41
N ALA A 58 -22.71 -10.30 -11.06
CA ALA A 58 -21.87 -11.28 -10.38
C ALA A 58 -21.02 -10.63 -9.28
N PHE A 59 -20.43 -9.46 -9.56
CA PHE A 59 -19.65 -8.71 -8.57
C PHE A 59 -20.53 -8.16 -7.44
N ALA A 60 -21.72 -7.64 -7.74
CA ALA A 60 -22.66 -7.15 -6.74
C ALA A 60 -23.13 -8.29 -5.81
N ALA A 61 -23.43 -9.46 -6.36
CA ALA A 61 -23.79 -10.65 -5.59
C ALA A 61 -22.65 -11.09 -4.64
N LEU A 62 -21.39 -11.02 -5.09
CA LEU A 62 -20.23 -11.25 -4.23
C LEU A 62 -20.17 -10.27 -3.06
N MET A 63 -20.32 -8.97 -3.33
CA MET A 63 -20.28 -7.92 -2.31
C MET A 63 -21.42 -8.03 -1.29
N GLN A 64 -22.54 -8.64 -1.68
CA GLN A 64 -23.69 -8.92 -0.81
C GLN A 64 -23.57 -10.24 -0.03
N GLY A 65 -22.47 -10.99 -0.22
CA GLY A 65 -22.28 -12.28 0.44
C GLY A 65 -23.11 -13.42 -0.18
N GLU A 66 -23.49 -13.30 -1.46
CA GLU A 66 -24.23 -14.31 -2.24
C GLU A 66 -23.29 -15.06 -3.23
N PRO A 67 -22.28 -15.82 -2.77
CA PRO A 67 -21.25 -16.39 -3.64
C PRO A 67 -21.78 -17.46 -4.61
N ALA A 68 -22.88 -18.13 -4.26
CA ALA A 68 -23.52 -19.09 -5.15
C ALA A 68 -24.14 -18.39 -6.38
N ARG A 69 -24.84 -17.29 -6.14
CA ARG A 69 -25.45 -16.47 -7.20
C ARG A 69 -24.39 -15.82 -8.08
N ALA A 70 -23.34 -15.27 -7.47
CA ALA A 70 -22.24 -14.69 -8.21
C ALA A 70 -21.58 -15.69 -9.18
N ARG A 71 -21.42 -16.95 -8.76
CA ARG A 71 -20.87 -18.02 -9.62
C ARG A 71 -21.80 -18.41 -10.75
N ASP A 72 -23.10 -18.47 -10.52
CA ASP A 72 -24.07 -18.79 -11.57
C ASP A 72 -24.06 -17.71 -12.67
N LEU A 73 -24.03 -16.44 -12.25
CA LEU A 73 -23.91 -15.30 -13.16
C LEU A 73 -22.57 -15.30 -13.91
N ALA A 74 -21.45 -15.55 -13.22
CA ALA A 74 -20.12 -15.67 -13.83
C ALA A 74 -20.03 -16.86 -14.81
N SER A 75 -20.65 -17.99 -14.48
CA SER A 75 -20.71 -19.18 -15.35
C SER A 75 -21.56 -18.92 -16.59
N THR A 76 -22.64 -18.16 -16.43
CA THR A 76 -23.48 -17.70 -17.55
C THR A 76 -22.69 -16.78 -18.46
N LEU A 77 -21.96 -15.81 -17.91
CA LEU A 77 -21.06 -14.95 -18.68
C LEU A 77 -20.01 -15.75 -19.48
N LEU A 78 -19.34 -16.71 -18.84
CA LEU A 78 -18.31 -17.55 -19.46
C LEU A 78 -18.86 -18.41 -20.60
N ARG A 79 -20.10 -18.87 -20.47
CA ARG A 79 -20.77 -19.76 -21.44
C ARG A 79 -21.38 -18.97 -22.61
N GLU A 80 -22.02 -17.84 -22.34
CA GLU A 80 -22.77 -17.08 -23.35
C GLU A 80 -21.90 -16.06 -24.08
N TYR A 81 -20.84 -15.55 -23.44
CA TYR A 81 -19.98 -14.50 -23.98
C TYR A 81 -18.48 -14.84 -23.88
N PRO A 82 -18.01 -15.97 -24.44
CA PRO A 82 -16.66 -16.49 -24.22
C PRO A 82 -15.56 -15.51 -24.63
N ASP A 83 -15.73 -14.77 -25.73
CA ASP A 83 -14.72 -13.86 -26.28
C ASP A 83 -14.87 -12.40 -25.81
N HIS A 84 -15.84 -12.14 -24.93
CA HIS A 84 -16.12 -10.78 -24.48
C HIS A 84 -15.08 -10.29 -23.44
N PRO A 85 -14.66 -9.01 -23.46
CA PRO A 85 -13.69 -8.49 -22.50
C PRO A 85 -14.03 -8.72 -21.02
N ALA A 86 -15.32 -8.65 -20.65
CA ALA A 86 -15.80 -8.93 -19.29
C ALA A 86 -15.46 -10.36 -18.81
N THR A 87 -15.41 -11.30 -19.75
CA THR A 87 -15.09 -12.71 -19.48
C THR A 87 -13.62 -12.91 -19.12
N ASN A 88 -12.73 -12.08 -19.66
CA ASN A 88 -11.32 -12.07 -19.26
C ASN A 88 -11.15 -11.58 -17.83
N LEU A 89 -11.98 -10.64 -17.37
CA LEU A 89 -11.98 -10.19 -15.99
C LEU A 89 -12.44 -11.28 -15.03
N VAL A 90 -13.46 -12.07 -15.38
CA VAL A 90 -13.88 -13.21 -14.55
C VAL A 90 -12.83 -14.32 -14.53
N ARG A 91 -12.18 -14.62 -15.67
CA ARG A 91 -11.10 -15.62 -15.73
C ARG A 91 -9.84 -15.19 -14.97
N GLY A 92 -9.52 -13.89 -14.99
CA GLY A 92 -8.35 -13.34 -14.31
C GLY A 92 -8.59 -12.95 -12.85
N ALA A 93 -9.85 -12.82 -12.43
CA ALA A 93 -10.15 -12.40 -11.06
C ALA A 93 -9.95 -13.56 -10.07
N HIS A 94 -9.09 -13.33 -9.07
CA HIS A 94 -8.93 -14.17 -7.88
C HIS A 94 -10.17 -14.20 -6.96
N LEU A 95 -11.36 -13.84 -7.46
CA LEU A 95 -12.62 -13.75 -6.71
C LEU A 95 -13.28 -15.12 -6.42
N GLY A 96 -12.61 -16.23 -6.74
CA GLY A 96 -13.13 -17.58 -6.48
C GLY A 96 -14.42 -17.91 -7.25
N LEU A 97 -14.61 -17.27 -8.40
CA LEU A 97 -15.79 -17.44 -9.25
C LEU A 97 -15.63 -18.51 -10.34
N ALA A 98 -14.41 -18.99 -10.57
CA ALA A 98 -14.16 -20.11 -11.48
C ALA A 98 -14.77 -21.42 -10.93
N PRO A 99 -15.26 -22.32 -11.80
CA PRO A 99 -15.69 -23.65 -11.38
C PRO A 99 -14.55 -24.39 -10.69
N GLY A 100 -14.79 -24.92 -9.47
CA GLY A 100 -13.76 -25.60 -8.65
C GLY A 100 -13.06 -24.71 -7.61
N ALA A 101 -13.25 -23.39 -7.68
CA ALA A 101 -12.59 -22.47 -6.77
C ALA A 101 -13.04 -22.56 -5.30
N ILE A 102 -14.13 -23.26 -4.96
CA ILE A 102 -14.55 -23.42 -3.55
C ILE A 102 -13.65 -24.41 -2.83
N ASP A 103 -13.26 -25.51 -3.49
CA ASP A 103 -12.38 -26.50 -2.88
C ASP A 103 -10.97 -25.93 -2.70
N GLU A 104 -10.50 -25.09 -3.64
CA GLU A 104 -9.25 -24.34 -3.50
C GLU A 104 -9.35 -23.17 -2.51
N VAL A 105 -10.41 -22.36 -2.51
CA VAL A 105 -10.58 -21.20 -1.60
C VAL A 105 -10.87 -21.64 -0.16
N GLN A 106 -11.54 -22.78 0.04
CA GLN A 106 -11.79 -23.33 1.36
C GLN A 106 -10.56 -24.06 1.90
N ALA A 107 -9.80 -24.76 1.04
CA ALA A 107 -8.46 -25.24 1.39
C ALA A 107 -7.46 -24.09 1.61
N GLN A 108 -7.62 -22.94 0.93
CA GLN A 108 -6.82 -21.73 1.11
C GLN A 108 -7.21 -20.91 2.35
N HIS A 109 -8.49 -20.89 2.73
CA HIS A 109 -8.95 -20.29 3.99
C HIS A 109 -8.42 -21.05 5.21
N ASP A 110 -8.28 -22.38 5.11
CA ASP A 110 -7.73 -23.21 6.17
C ASP A 110 -6.19 -23.34 6.12
N SER A 111 -5.55 -22.98 5.00
CA SER A 111 -4.08 -22.96 4.93
C SER A 111 -3.54 -21.63 5.43
N ARG A 112 -3.00 -21.67 6.65
CA ARG A 112 -2.04 -20.67 7.13
C ARG A 112 -1.05 -20.33 6.03
N GLU A 113 -0.77 -19.05 5.84
CA GLU A 113 0.23 -18.62 4.87
C GLU A 113 1.54 -19.39 5.10
N THR A 114 2.14 -19.86 4.02
CA THR A 114 3.39 -20.60 4.08
C THR A 114 4.56 -19.65 3.94
N ALA A 115 5.60 -19.90 4.72
CA ALA A 115 6.84 -19.15 4.60
C ALA A 115 7.43 -19.29 3.17
N SER A 116 8.03 -18.23 2.66
CA SER A 116 8.60 -18.23 1.32
C SER A 116 9.88 -17.41 1.20
N ARG A 117 10.76 -17.83 0.28
CA ARG A 117 11.97 -17.07 -0.09
C ARG A 117 11.63 -15.73 -0.75
N GLY A 118 10.48 -15.65 -1.44
CA GLY A 118 9.98 -14.43 -2.05
C GLY A 118 9.64 -13.37 -1.01
N ALA A 119 8.89 -13.74 0.03
CA ALA A 119 8.55 -12.82 1.12
C ALA A 119 9.80 -12.30 1.84
N LYS A 120 10.80 -13.17 2.04
CA LYS A 120 12.10 -12.80 2.61
C LYS A 120 12.89 -11.84 1.71
N ALA A 121 12.93 -12.08 0.40
CA ALA A 121 13.62 -11.21 -0.56
C ALA A 121 12.96 -9.83 -0.64
N GLU A 122 11.63 -9.79 -0.63
CA GLU A 122 10.86 -8.55 -0.58
C GLU A 122 11.11 -7.79 0.73
N LEU A 123 11.14 -8.47 1.89
CA LEU A 123 11.52 -7.84 3.15
C LEU A 123 12.93 -7.22 3.06
N ALA A 124 13.91 -7.97 2.53
CA ALA A 124 15.28 -7.48 2.36
C ALA A 124 15.32 -6.22 1.49
N LEU A 125 14.55 -6.18 0.40
CA LEU A 125 14.45 -5.00 -0.46
C LEU A 125 13.90 -3.79 0.30
N PHE A 126 12.75 -3.95 0.97
CA PHE A 126 12.11 -2.84 1.70
C PHE A 126 12.97 -2.36 2.87
N GLN A 127 13.59 -3.27 3.62
CA GLN A 127 14.47 -2.90 4.72
C GLN A 127 15.77 -2.27 4.23
N SER A 128 16.23 -2.58 3.01
CA SER A 128 17.34 -1.84 2.39
C SER A 128 16.94 -0.39 2.10
N LEU A 129 15.76 -0.16 1.54
CA LEU A 129 15.25 1.19 1.28
C LEU A 129 15.05 1.96 2.59
N HIS A 130 14.49 1.31 3.60
CA HIS A 130 14.36 1.86 4.94
C HIS A 130 15.73 2.16 5.56
N GLY A 131 16.71 1.27 5.41
CA GLY A 131 18.08 1.49 5.88
C GLY A 131 18.75 2.70 5.21
N ILE A 132 18.50 2.93 3.92
CA ILE A 132 18.95 4.15 3.22
C ILE A 132 18.35 5.39 3.89
N ALA A 133 17.05 5.38 4.16
CA ALA A 133 16.37 6.47 4.85
C ALA A 133 16.94 6.72 6.25
N LEU A 134 17.12 5.66 7.06
CA LEU A 134 17.75 5.76 8.37
C LEU A 134 19.18 6.33 8.31
N GLY A 135 19.96 5.98 7.27
CA GLY A 135 21.29 6.53 7.07
C GLY A 135 21.28 8.04 6.82
N ILE A 136 20.29 8.52 6.05
CA ILE A 136 20.07 9.96 5.82
C ILE A 136 19.61 10.64 7.12
N GLU A 137 18.67 10.03 7.83
CA GLU A 137 18.14 10.56 9.10
C GLU A 137 19.23 10.62 10.19
N ALA A 138 20.12 9.62 10.24
CA ALA A 138 21.27 9.61 11.12
C ALA A 138 22.21 10.80 10.82
N CYS A 139 22.30 11.24 9.57
CA CYS A 139 23.08 12.43 9.24
C CYS A 139 22.48 13.72 9.83
N PHE A 140 21.15 13.84 9.92
CA PHE A 140 20.53 14.96 10.64
C PHE A 140 20.85 14.90 12.14
N VAL A 141 20.84 13.69 12.73
CA VAL A 141 21.18 13.51 14.16
C VAL A 141 22.65 13.84 14.45
N LEU A 142 23.54 13.46 13.54
CA LEU A 142 24.99 13.62 13.66
C LEU A 142 25.51 14.97 13.14
N ASN A 143 24.63 15.81 12.57
CA ASN A 143 24.98 17.07 11.91
C ASN A 143 26.06 16.88 10.83
N CYS A 144 25.79 16.03 9.85
CA CYS A 144 26.68 15.84 8.71
C CYS A 144 26.78 17.10 7.84
N ASP A 145 28.01 17.56 7.58
CA ASP A 145 28.26 18.76 6.76
C ASP A 145 28.68 18.45 5.30
N SER A 146 28.70 17.18 4.88
CA SER A 146 29.19 16.80 3.55
C SER A 146 28.31 15.77 2.84
N GLY A 147 28.23 15.87 1.51
CA GLY A 147 27.46 14.93 0.68
C GLY A 147 28.01 13.50 0.74
N GLU A 148 29.32 13.34 0.93
CA GLU A 148 29.95 12.04 1.13
C GLU A 148 29.49 11.36 2.43
N ALA A 149 29.26 12.13 3.49
CA ALA A 149 28.74 11.59 4.74
C ALA A 149 27.29 11.10 4.58
N TYR A 150 26.44 11.90 3.92
CA TYR A 150 25.07 11.49 3.58
C TYR A 150 25.05 10.22 2.72
N PHE A 151 25.85 10.19 1.65
CA PHE A 151 25.93 9.02 0.78
C PHE A 151 26.49 7.79 1.50
N GLY A 152 27.54 7.98 2.31
CA GLY A 152 28.18 6.91 3.07
C GLY A 152 27.26 6.28 4.09
N LEU A 153 26.54 7.08 4.88
CA LEU A 153 25.56 6.57 5.85
C LEU A 153 24.35 5.95 5.16
N ALA A 154 23.83 6.55 4.08
CA ALA A 154 22.75 5.98 3.29
C ALA A 154 23.12 4.59 2.73
N LEU A 155 24.32 4.45 2.16
CA LEU A 155 24.80 3.18 1.64
C LEU A 155 25.00 2.14 2.75
N ALA A 156 25.62 2.55 3.86
CA ALA A 156 25.83 1.68 5.02
C ALA A 156 24.50 1.21 5.62
N GLY A 157 23.54 2.11 5.76
CA GLY A 157 22.19 1.81 6.23
C GLY A 157 21.47 0.87 5.27
N GLY A 158 21.54 1.11 3.95
CA GLY A 158 20.97 0.21 2.95
C GLY A 158 21.54 -1.20 2.99
N ALA A 159 22.86 -1.32 3.14
CA ALA A 159 23.51 -2.62 3.31
C ALA A 159 23.07 -3.33 4.60
N ALA A 160 23.02 -2.61 5.73
CA ALA A 160 22.54 -3.17 7.00
C ALA A 160 21.09 -3.64 6.90
N GLY A 161 20.24 -2.83 6.26
CA GLY A 161 18.84 -3.13 5.99
C GLY A 161 18.62 -4.36 5.11
N ALA A 162 19.50 -4.61 4.14
CA ALA A 162 19.47 -5.83 3.33
C ALA A 162 19.87 -7.08 4.13
N ILE A 163 20.93 -6.98 4.93
CA ILE A 163 21.59 -8.12 5.57
C ILE A 163 20.73 -8.71 6.69
N ILE A 164 20.07 -7.87 7.49
CA ILE A 164 19.30 -8.32 8.65
C ILE A 164 18.19 -9.30 8.23
N PRO A 165 17.29 -8.97 7.27
CA PRO A 165 16.26 -9.89 6.79
C PRO A 165 16.81 -11.16 6.14
N ILE A 166 17.94 -11.06 5.43
CA ILE A 166 18.59 -12.23 4.82
C ILE A 166 19.08 -13.21 5.90
N SER A 167 19.41 -12.71 7.09
CA SER A 167 19.84 -13.53 8.23
C SER A 167 18.68 -14.16 9.00
N LEU A 168 17.44 -13.73 8.78
CA LEU A 168 16.25 -14.31 9.40
C LEU A 168 15.86 -15.66 8.78
N GLY A 169 14.99 -16.42 9.47
CA GLY A 169 14.33 -17.59 8.89
C GLY A 169 13.44 -17.24 7.68
N GLU A 170 12.82 -18.23 7.06
CA GLU A 170 11.77 -17.95 6.08
C GLU A 170 10.57 -17.29 6.77
N LEU A 171 9.93 -16.34 6.08
CA LEU A 171 8.79 -15.57 6.58
C LEU A 171 7.58 -15.80 5.70
N THR A 172 6.40 -15.75 6.29
CA THR A 172 5.11 -15.68 5.56
C THR A 172 4.95 -14.31 4.89
N SER A 173 3.99 -14.19 3.97
CA SER A 173 3.72 -12.90 3.31
C SER A 173 3.17 -11.87 4.31
N GLY A 174 2.35 -12.30 5.25
CA GLY A 174 1.73 -11.49 6.28
C GLY A 174 2.72 -11.03 7.34
N GLU A 175 3.66 -11.88 7.79
CA GLU A 175 4.73 -11.44 8.69
C GLU A 175 5.62 -10.38 8.04
N ARG A 176 6.01 -10.58 6.77
CA ARG A 176 6.72 -9.56 5.98
C ARG A 176 5.90 -8.29 5.86
N ALA A 177 4.63 -8.40 5.47
CA ALA A 177 3.75 -7.25 5.30
C ALA A 177 3.61 -6.47 6.61
N LEU A 178 3.49 -7.18 7.74
CA LEU A 178 3.38 -6.58 9.06
C LEU A 178 4.65 -5.85 9.48
N LEU A 179 5.83 -6.41 9.22
CA LEU A 179 7.11 -5.74 9.49
C LEU A 179 7.26 -4.45 8.66
N ASN A 180 7.00 -4.52 7.36
CA ASN A 180 7.05 -3.36 6.48
C ASN A 180 6.00 -2.31 6.86
N SER A 181 4.78 -2.75 7.14
CA SER A 181 3.67 -1.89 7.55
C SER A 181 3.98 -1.21 8.88
N GLY A 182 4.46 -1.95 9.88
CA GLY A 182 4.83 -1.38 11.18
C GLY A 182 5.85 -0.25 11.03
N THR A 183 6.91 -0.45 10.25
CA THR A 183 7.90 0.61 9.96
C THR A 183 7.25 1.82 9.29
N ALA A 184 6.45 1.61 8.25
CA ALA A 184 5.77 2.69 7.53
C ALA A 184 4.79 3.45 8.44
N TRP A 185 4.02 2.73 9.26
CA TRP A 185 3.10 3.30 10.24
C TRP A 185 3.81 4.19 11.26
N GLY A 186 4.96 3.71 11.75
CA GLY A 186 5.85 4.47 12.62
C GLY A 186 6.36 5.74 11.96
N ALA A 187 6.73 5.68 10.68
CA ALA A 187 7.15 6.85 9.90
C ALA A 187 6.02 7.87 9.73
N VAL A 188 4.81 7.41 9.42
CA VAL A 188 3.61 8.27 9.28
C VAL A 188 3.32 8.97 10.60
N ASN A 189 3.28 8.24 11.70
CA ASN A 189 3.04 8.79 13.03
C ASN A 189 4.13 9.80 13.44
N ALA A 190 5.41 9.50 13.18
CA ALA A 190 6.50 10.45 13.40
C ALA A 190 6.35 11.71 12.53
N SER A 191 5.96 11.58 11.27
CA SER A 191 5.75 12.70 10.36
C SER A 191 4.59 13.59 10.80
N LEU A 192 3.49 12.99 11.26
CA LEU A 192 2.35 13.72 11.82
C LEU A 192 2.73 14.41 13.13
N LEU A 193 3.54 13.76 13.98
CA LEU A 193 4.07 14.38 15.18
C LEU A 193 4.93 15.60 14.85
N LEU A 194 5.83 15.49 13.87
CA LEU A 194 6.66 16.60 13.40
C LEU A 194 5.82 17.73 12.80
N ALA A 195 4.78 17.42 12.02
CA ALA A 195 3.85 18.42 11.50
C ALA A 195 3.06 19.13 12.61
N ALA A 196 2.90 18.48 13.77
CA ALA A 196 2.29 19.08 14.95
C ALA A 196 3.24 19.98 15.75
N MET A 197 4.55 19.96 15.45
CA MET A 197 5.57 20.81 16.07
C MET A 197 5.71 22.13 15.31
N SER A 198 5.96 23.22 16.04
CA SER A 198 6.00 24.56 15.44
C SER A 198 7.31 24.88 14.71
N ASP A 199 8.42 24.25 15.10
CA ASP A 199 9.75 24.40 14.45
C ASP A 199 10.74 23.34 14.97
N PRO A 200 10.66 22.07 14.54
CA PRO A 200 11.64 21.07 14.95
C PRO A 200 13.00 21.33 14.29
N ASP A 201 14.07 21.33 15.07
CA ASP A 201 15.44 21.34 14.52
C ASP A 201 15.76 20.02 13.79
N GLU A 202 16.85 20.00 13.01
CA GLU A 202 17.22 18.84 12.19
C GLU A 202 17.46 17.58 13.04
N GLN A 203 18.07 17.72 14.22
CA GLN A 203 18.30 16.60 15.13
C GLN A 203 16.97 16.03 15.65
N THR A 204 16.04 16.88 16.04
CA THR A 204 14.69 16.51 16.48
C THR A 204 13.93 15.84 15.35
N PHE A 205 14.05 16.36 14.13
CA PHE A 205 13.48 15.77 12.91
C PHE A 205 14.01 14.34 12.70
N GLY A 206 15.33 14.16 12.67
CA GLY A 206 15.97 12.86 12.48
C GLY A 206 15.64 11.87 13.61
N LEU A 207 15.74 12.29 14.87
CA LEU A 207 15.43 11.43 16.02
C LEU A 207 13.96 10.99 16.05
N THR A 208 13.03 11.88 15.70
CA THR A 208 11.60 11.57 15.70
C THR A 208 11.28 10.54 14.62
N LEU A 209 11.84 10.66 13.41
CA LEU A 209 11.65 9.70 12.33
C LEU A 209 12.29 8.34 12.63
N ILE A 210 13.53 8.33 13.11
CA ILE A 210 14.23 7.09 13.52
C ILE A 210 13.43 6.40 14.64
N GLY A 211 13.01 7.17 15.63
CA GLY A 211 12.24 6.69 16.78
C GLY A 211 10.90 6.09 16.37
N GLY A 212 10.13 6.80 15.53
CA GLY A 212 8.84 6.32 15.05
C GLY A 212 8.96 5.05 14.22
N GLN A 213 9.81 5.04 13.20
CA GLN A 213 10.04 3.87 12.36
C GLN A 213 10.54 2.66 13.16
N GLY A 214 11.49 2.88 14.07
CA GLY A 214 12.03 1.83 14.94
C GLY A 214 10.97 1.26 15.89
N ALA A 215 10.17 2.12 16.51
CA ALA A 215 9.06 1.69 17.38
C ALA A 215 8.01 0.90 16.59
N GLY A 216 7.66 1.37 15.39
CA GLY A 216 6.73 0.70 14.49
C GLY A 216 7.24 -0.68 14.04
N LEU A 217 8.51 -0.79 13.67
CA LEU A 217 9.14 -2.07 13.33
C LEU A 217 9.13 -3.05 14.51
N ILE A 218 9.48 -2.59 15.72
CA ILE A 218 9.46 -3.42 16.94
C ILE A 218 8.04 -3.90 17.23
N LEU A 219 7.05 -3.03 17.11
CA LEU A 219 5.65 -3.38 17.31
C LEU A 219 5.20 -4.41 16.26
N GLY A 220 5.47 -4.17 14.98
CA GLY A 220 5.19 -5.12 13.90
C GLY A 220 5.85 -6.47 14.14
N ALA A 221 7.12 -6.49 14.55
CA ALA A 221 7.83 -7.72 14.90
C ALA A 221 7.17 -8.46 16.08
N SER A 222 6.75 -7.74 17.12
CA SER A 222 6.09 -8.34 18.29
C SER A 222 4.74 -8.99 17.96
N LEU A 223 4.05 -8.47 16.93
CA LEU A 223 2.75 -8.95 16.48
C LEU A 223 2.86 -10.12 15.48
N THR A 224 4.05 -10.45 14.97
CA THR A 224 4.24 -11.62 14.08
C THR A 224 3.83 -12.94 14.74
N ALA A 225 3.90 -13.03 16.08
CA ALA A 225 3.45 -14.19 16.85
C ALA A 225 1.94 -14.49 16.69
N LEU A 226 1.16 -13.54 16.18
CA LEU A 226 -0.26 -13.73 15.86
C LEU A 226 -0.48 -14.42 14.50
N HIS A 227 0.58 -14.67 13.74
CA HIS A 227 0.55 -15.25 12.39
C HIS A 227 -0.44 -14.53 11.46
N PRO A 228 -0.26 -13.21 11.26
CA PRO A 228 -1.13 -12.44 10.39
C PRO A 228 -1.02 -12.94 8.94
N THR A 229 -2.11 -12.79 8.19
CA THR A 229 -2.07 -12.92 6.72
C THR A 229 -1.79 -11.55 6.09
N ALA A 230 -1.25 -11.53 4.87
CA ALA A 230 -1.05 -10.31 4.11
C ALA A 230 -2.37 -9.58 3.87
N GLY A 231 -3.48 -10.32 3.73
CA GLY A 231 -4.83 -9.76 3.62
C GLY A 231 -5.26 -9.01 4.89
N GLN A 232 -4.99 -9.57 6.08
CA GLN A 232 -5.31 -8.89 7.35
C GLN A 232 -4.51 -7.60 7.53
N VAL A 233 -3.21 -7.63 7.23
CA VAL A 233 -2.36 -6.43 7.31
C VAL A 233 -2.82 -5.39 6.29
N GLY A 234 -3.10 -5.81 5.05
CA GLY A 234 -3.60 -4.91 4.01
C GLY A 234 -4.94 -4.26 4.36
N LEU A 235 -5.85 -5.01 5.00
CA LEU A 235 -7.12 -4.47 5.47
C LEU A 235 -6.92 -3.41 6.56
N ALA A 236 -6.07 -3.67 7.55
CA ALA A 236 -5.74 -2.71 8.61
C ALA A 236 -5.12 -1.43 8.03
N ASN A 237 -4.14 -1.57 7.13
CA ASN A 237 -3.53 -0.42 6.45
C ASN A 237 -4.56 0.40 5.68
N SER A 238 -5.43 -0.27 4.91
CA SER A 238 -6.49 0.39 4.16
C SER A 238 -7.46 1.14 5.08
N GLY A 239 -7.86 0.52 6.20
CA GLY A 239 -8.73 1.13 7.20
C GLY A 239 -8.14 2.42 7.76
N GLY A 240 -6.90 2.36 8.20
CA GLY A 240 -6.15 3.50 8.72
C GLY A 240 -6.01 4.65 7.72
N GLU A 241 -5.57 4.35 6.49
CA GLU A 241 -5.41 5.34 5.43
C GLU A 241 -6.73 6.04 5.10
N TRP A 242 -7.81 5.27 4.91
CA TRP A 242 -9.11 5.84 4.59
C TRP A 242 -9.70 6.67 5.73
N LEU A 243 -9.53 6.26 6.99
CA LEU A 243 -10.00 7.05 8.12
C LEU A 243 -9.22 8.36 8.27
N GLY A 244 -7.91 8.36 8.00
CA GLY A 244 -7.10 9.57 7.93
C GLY A 244 -7.59 10.55 6.84
N VAL A 245 -7.84 10.03 5.63
CA VAL A 245 -8.38 10.82 4.51
C VAL A 245 -9.76 11.38 4.84
N VAL A 246 -10.69 10.53 5.29
CA VAL A 246 -12.06 10.94 5.62
C VAL A 246 -12.07 11.96 6.74
N SER A 247 -11.23 11.82 7.77
CA SER A 247 -11.13 12.82 8.84
C SER A 247 -10.65 14.17 8.33
N THR A 248 -9.62 14.20 7.47
CA THR A 248 -9.11 15.44 6.87
C THR A 248 -10.17 16.12 5.99
N LEU A 249 -10.88 15.34 5.18
CA LEU A 249 -11.99 15.84 4.35
C LEU A 249 -13.14 16.37 5.21
N THR A 250 -13.45 15.70 6.32
CA THR A 250 -14.52 16.11 7.23
C THR A 250 -14.19 17.44 7.92
N ILE A 251 -12.96 17.60 8.43
CA ILE A 251 -12.50 18.88 9.03
C ILE A 251 -12.61 20.01 8.01
N THR A 252 -12.19 19.75 6.77
CA THR A 252 -12.23 20.73 5.67
C THR A 252 -13.66 21.09 5.28
N ALA A 253 -14.51 20.09 5.08
CA ALA A 253 -15.91 20.28 4.67
C ALA A 253 -16.76 20.94 5.76
N ALA A 254 -16.47 20.67 7.03
CA ALA A 254 -17.14 21.30 8.17
C ALA A 254 -16.70 22.75 8.41
N GLY A 255 -15.71 23.27 7.66
CA GLY A 255 -15.19 24.62 7.84
C GLY A 255 -14.52 24.83 9.20
N ILE A 256 -14.06 23.76 9.84
CA ILE A 256 -13.42 23.85 11.15
C ILE A 256 -12.07 24.52 10.96
N HIS A 257 -11.92 25.72 11.53
CA HIS A 257 -10.64 26.43 11.59
C HIS A 257 -9.73 25.78 12.64
N ALA A 258 -9.15 24.64 12.29
CA ALA A 258 -8.13 23.96 13.08
C ALA A 258 -6.73 24.51 12.73
N SER A 259 -5.88 24.66 13.74
CA SER A 259 -4.46 24.93 13.54
C SER A 259 -3.79 23.74 12.84
N ASP A 260 -2.62 23.94 12.21
CA ASP A 260 -1.89 22.83 11.56
C ASP A 260 -1.55 21.71 12.56
N ARG A 261 -1.27 22.10 13.82
CA ARG A 261 -1.09 21.17 14.93
C ARG A 261 -2.33 20.33 15.20
N ASP A 262 -3.49 20.95 15.32
CA ASP A 262 -4.72 20.24 15.61
C ASP A 262 -5.12 19.31 14.46
N ARG A 263 -4.86 19.71 13.21
CA ARG A 263 -5.07 18.86 12.03
C ARG A 263 -4.16 17.65 12.03
N ALA A 264 -2.87 17.83 12.33
CA ALA A 264 -1.90 16.75 12.38
C ALA A 264 -2.23 15.74 13.50
N LEU A 265 -2.61 16.23 14.69
CA LEU A 265 -3.05 15.38 15.80
C LEU A 265 -4.37 14.65 15.49
N ALA A 266 -5.33 15.33 14.86
CA ALA A 266 -6.58 14.68 14.45
C ALA A 266 -6.34 13.60 13.38
N ALA A 267 -5.47 13.86 12.41
CA ALA A 267 -5.08 12.88 11.40
C ALA A 267 -4.38 11.67 12.04
N MET A 268 -3.51 11.89 13.03
CA MET A 268 -2.83 10.83 13.78
C MET A 268 -3.83 9.89 14.46
N VAL A 269 -4.77 10.46 15.23
CA VAL A 269 -5.83 9.70 15.90
C VAL A 269 -6.71 8.95 14.91
N ALA A 270 -7.03 9.57 13.77
CA ALA A 270 -7.86 8.95 12.74
C ALA A 270 -7.17 7.77 12.04
N VAL A 271 -5.88 7.92 11.75
CA VAL A 271 -5.04 6.86 11.18
C VAL A 271 -4.96 5.70 12.17
N ASP A 272 -4.68 5.95 13.46
CA ASP A 272 -4.64 4.94 14.53
C ASP A 272 -5.97 4.24 14.86
N ALA A 273 -7.11 4.76 14.39
CA ALA A 273 -8.42 4.19 14.65
C ALA A 273 -8.86 3.11 13.64
N GLY A 274 -8.12 2.94 12.54
CA GLY A 274 -8.44 1.98 11.46
C GLY A 274 -7.76 0.63 11.61
#